data_AF-A0A258BCF5-F1
#
_entry.id   AF-A0A258BCF5-F1
#
_cell.length_a   1.000
_cell.length_b   1.000
_cell.length_c   1.000
_cell.angle_alpha   90.00
_cell.angle_beta   90.00
_cell.angle_gamma   90.00
#
_symmetry.space_group_name_H-M   'P 1'
#
loop_
_entity.id
_entity.type
_entity.pdbx_description
1 polymer ?
#
loop_
_entity_poly.entity_id
_entity_poly.type
_entity_poly.pdbx_seq_one_letter_code
_entity_poly.pdbx_strand_id
1 'polypeptide(L)'
;TLMAHHRHHAIQDPFHLPGLCDLTTHVEWSQIACSALEEKVDDVYLSNQASYLLDAGIGDIALEIGDPSKPETFLPISNSLQKLLSEAEMGELFKVFAFSKKLSDVLPDHVLEDLPGLRGRNRL
;
A
#
# COMPACT_ATOMS: atom_id res chain seq x y z
N THR A 1 12.81 13.64 0.86
CA THR A 1 11.76 13.08 -0.02
C THR A 1 10.73 14.11 -0.46
N LEU A 2 10.91 15.41 -0.16
CA LEU A 2 10.02 16.47 -0.63
C LEU A 2 10.05 16.54 -2.16
N MET A 3 8.87 16.61 -2.77
CA MET A 3 8.69 16.74 -4.21
C MET A 3 7.48 17.62 -4.47
N ALA A 4 7.58 18.47 -5.49
CA ALA A 4 6.44 19.21 -6.02
C ALA A 4 5.92 18.52 -7.29
N HIS A 5 4.61 18.48 -7.47
CA HIS A 5 3.98 17.92 -8.67
C HIS A 5 3.06 18.96 -9.30
N HIS A 6 3.21 19.17 -10.61
CA HIS A 6 2.33 20.03 -11.38
C HIS A 6 2.08 19.42 -12.76
N ARG A 7 0.81 19.16 -13.09
CA ARG A 7 0.38 18.62 -14.39
C ARG A 7 1.22 17.41 -14.84
N HIS A 8 1.31 16.38 -14.01
CA HIS A 8 2.07 15.14 -14.25
C HIS A 8 3.60 15.28 -14.36
N HIS A 9 4.17 16.42 -13.94
CA HIS A 9 5.61 16.61 -13.87
C HIS A 9 6.07 16.68 -12.42
N ALA A 10 7.14 15.95 -12.11
CA ALA A 10 7.85 16.03 -10.84
C ALA A 10 8.87 17.17 -10.87
N ILE A 11 8.84 18.02 -9.85
CA ILE A 11 9.60 19.28 -9.75
C ILE A 11 10.29 19.30 -8.40
N GLN A 12 11.61 19.52 -8.40
CA GLN A 12 12.41 19.53 -7.17
C GLN A 12 12.37 20.86 -6.41
N ASP A 13 12.11 21.97 -7.10
CA ASP A 13 12.03 23.29 -6.49
C ASP A 13 10.63 23.54 -5.89
N PRO A 14 10.50 23.61 -4.55
CA PRO A 14 9.21 23.83 -3.90
C PRO A 14 8.69 25.27 -4.09
N PHE A 15 9.53 26.20 -4.56
CA PHE A 15 9.13 27.58 -4.87
C PHE A 15 8.64 27.74 -6.31
N HIS A 16 8.65 26.67 -7.11
CA HIS A 16 8.03 26.68 -8.43
C HIS A 16 6.51 26.83 -8.28
N LEU A 17 5.96 27.95 -8.77
CA LEU A 17 4.52 28.25 -8.80
C LEU A 17 3.79 27.98 -7.45
N PRO A 18 4.10 28.73 -6.37
CA PRO A 18 3.53 28.49 -5.05
C PRO A 18 2.00 28.52 -5.06
N GLY A 19 1.38 27.51 -4.45
CA GLY A 19 -0.07 27.33 -4.42
C GLY A 19 -0.67 26.66 -5.67
N LEU A 20 0.12 26.40 -6.71
CA LEU A 20 -0.31 25.67 -7.92
C LEU A 20 0.27 24.25 -8.01
N CYS A 21 1.34 23.98 -7.27
CA CYS A 21 1.91 22.65 -7.13
C CYS A 21 1.31 21.91 -5.93
N ASP A 22 1.13 20.61 -6.07
CA ASP A 22 0.98 19.70 -4.94
C ASP A 22 2.38 19.42 -4.33
N LEU A 23 2.49 19.41 -3.01
CA LEU A 23 3.74 19.17 -2.29
C LEU A 23 3.61 17.90 -1.44
N THR A 24 4.45 16.92 -1.73
CA THR A 24 4.42 15.63 -1.04
C THR A 24 5.79 15.23 -0.51
N THR A 25 5.79 14.41 0.53
CA THR A 25 6.98 13.72 1.05
C THR A 25 6.70 12.24 1.15
N HIS A 26 7.73 11.42 1.07
CA HIS A 26 7.58 10.02 1.47
C HIS A 26 7.32 9.95 2.98
N VAL A 27 6.56 8.94 3.37
CA VAL A 27 6.20 8.67 4.77
C VAL A 27 7.36 7.97 5.48
N GLU A 28 7.63 8.39 6.72
CA GLU A 28 8.57 7.72 7.61
C GLU A 28 7.78 6.77 8.53
N TRP A 29 7.75 5.49 8.15
CA TRP A 29 6.88 4.49 8.78
C TRP A 29 7.36 4.06 10.17
N SER A 30 8.66 4.10 10.46
CA SER A 30 9.19 3.71 11.77
C SER A 30 8.73 4.68 12.86
N GLN A 31 8.74 6.00 12.61
CA GLN A 31 8.18 6.99 13.54
C GLN A 31 6.68 6.78 13.76
N ILE A 32 5.91 6.51 12.71
CA ILE A 32 4.47 6.24 12.86
C ILE A 32 4.24 4.99 13.72
N ALA A 33 5.03 3.93 13.51
CA ALA A 33 4.99 2.72 14.32
C ALA A 33 5.31 2.99 15.79
N CYS A 34 6.39 3.74 16.07
CA CYS A 34 6.76 4.13 17.43
C CYS A 34 5.65 4.92 18.11
N SER A 35 5.07 5.93 17.44
CA SER A 35 3.96 6.71 17.99
C SER A 35 2.71 5.87 18.25
N ALA A 36 2.40 4.90 17.39
CA ALA A 36 1.29 3.99 17.62
C ALA A 36 1.51 3.13 18.88
N LEU A 37 2.73 2.59 19.06
CA LEU A 37 3.11 1.80 20.24
C LEU A 37 3.06 2.61 21.54
N GLU A 38 3.47 3.89 21.51
CA GLU A 38 3.35 4.80 22.66
C GLU A 38 1.88 4.98 23.11
N GLU A 39 0.94 4.93 22.17
CA GLU A 39 -0.51 4.99 22.42
C GLU A 39 -1.14 3.64 22.80
N LYS A 40 -0.31 2.64 23.10
CA LYS A 40 -0.70 1.30 23.59
C LYS A 40 -1.70 0.62 22.65
N VAL A 41 -1.34 0.57 21.37
CA VAL A 41 -1.94 -0.36 20.40
C VAL A 41 -1.43 -1.78 20.70
N ASP A 42 -2.20 -2.80 20.33
CA ASP A 42 -1.87 -4.20 20.66
C ASP A 42 -0.87 -4.78 19.64
N ASP A 43 -1.09 -4.49 18.36
CA ASP A 43 -0.24 -4.93 17.26
C ASP A 43 0.05 -3.80 16.27
N VAL A 44 1.18 -3.91 15.57
CA VAL A 44 1.54 -3.05 14.44
C VAL A 44 2.13 -3.90 13.32
N TYR A 45 1.77 -3.58 12.08
CA TYR A 45 2.19 -4.29 10.90
C TYR A 45 2.60 -3.32 9.79
N LEU A 46 3.71 -3.62 9.11
CA LEU A 46 4.12 -2.94 7.88
C LEU A 46 4.51 -3.96 6.82
N SER A 47 4.04 -3.77 5.60
CA SER A 47 4.55 -4.48 4.43
C SER A 47 4.56 -3.58 3.20
N ASN A 48 5.08 -4.09 2.08
CA ASN A 48 4.95 -3.41 0.80
C ASN A 48 3.57 -3.68 0.19
N GLN A 49 3.18 -2.86 -0.78
CA GLN A 49 1.89 -2.99 -1.46
C GLN A 49 1.76 -4.32 -2.20
N ALA A 50 2.82 -4.78 -2.88
CA ALA A 50 2.75 -6.02 -3.66
C ALA A 50 2.42 -7.24 -2.79
N SER A 51 3.13 -7.42 -1.67
CA SER A 51 2.88 -8.51 -0.72
C SER A 51 1.48 -8.42 -0.13
N TYR A 52 1.01 -7.22 0.22
CA TYR A 52 -0.36 -7.04 0.71
C TYR A 52 -1.41 -7.45 -0.33
N LEU A 53 -1.31 -6.94 -1.57
CA LEU A 53 -2.30 -7.21 -2.60
C LEU A 53 -2.32 -8.68 -3.03
N LEU A 54 -1.15 -9.33 -3.09
CA LEU A 54 -1.06 -10.76 -3.38
C LEU A 54 -1.70 -11.59 -2.27
N ASP A 55 -1.40 -11.31 -1.00
CA ASP A 55 -2.00 -12.02 0.14
C ASP A 55 -3.51 -11.74 0.28
N ALA A 56 -3.95 -10.54 -0.10
CA ALA A 56 -5.37 -10.17 -0.13
C ALA A 56 -6.15 -10.76 -1.32
N GLY A 57 -5.50 -11.50 -2.24
CA GLY A 57 -6.18 -12.20 -3.33
C GLY A 57 -6.45 -11.38 -4.59
N ILE A 58 -5.63 -10.37 -4.90
CA ILE A 58 -5.81 -9.55 -6.12
C ILE A 58 -5.81 -10.38 -7.43
N GLY A 59 -5.11 -11.53 -7.43
CA GLY A 59 -5.07 -12.44 -8.57
C GLY A 59 -6.42 -13.10 -8.82
N ASP A 60 -7.10 -13.54 -7.76
CA ASP A 60 -8.43 -14.14 -7.86
C ASP A 60 -9.45 -13.12 -8.36
N ILE A 61 -9.41 -11.89 -7.82
CA ILE A 61 -10.24 -10.77 -8.28
C ILE A 61 -10.02 -10.50 -9.77
N ALA A 62 -8.77 -10.52 -10.24
CA ALA A 62 -8.46 -10.29 -11.65
C ALA A 62 -9.06 -11.36 -12.57
N LEU A 63 -9.11 -12.62 -12.12
CA LEU A 63 -9.71 -13.74 -12.87
C LEU A 63 -11.25 -13.73 -12.79
N GLU A 64 -11.84 -13.18 -11.73
CA GLU A 64 -13.29 -13.00 -11.63
C GLU A 64 -13.81 -11.94 -12.60
N ILE A 65 -13.06 -10.86 -12.81
CA ILE A 65 -13.49 -9.72 -13.64
C ILE A 65 -13.04 -9.81 -15.10
N GLY A 66 -12.11 -10.71 -15.42
CA GLY A 66 -11.51 -10.79 -16.75
C GLY A 66 -11.10 -12.21 -17.14
N ASP A 67 -11.44 -12.60 -18.37
CA ASP A 67 -11.05 -13.88 -18.96
C ASP A 67 -9.67 -13.74 -19.63
N PRO A 68 -8.63 -14.47 -19.17
CA PRO A 68 -7.29 -14.42 -19.77
C PRO A 68 -7.26 -14.83 -21.25
N SER A 69 -8.27 -15.55 -21.73
CA SER A 69 -8.38 -15.93 -23.15
C SER A 69 -8.92 -14.80 -24.04
N LYS A 70 -9.36 -13.67 -23.46
CA LYS A 70 -9.87 -12.49 -24.17
C LYS A 70 -8.95 -11.28 -23.96
N PRO A 71 -7.96 -11.08 -24.86
CA PRO A 71 -6.95 -10.04 -24.69
C PRO A 71 -7.54 -8.64 -24.59
N GLU A 72 -8.63 -8.31 -25.30
CA GLU A 72 -9.20 -6.96 -25.26
C GLU A 72 -9.67 -6.54 -23.86
N THR A 73 -10.15 -7.49 -23.06
CA THR A 73 -10.57 -7.25 -21.67
C THR A 73 -9.44 -7.46 -20.68
N PHE A 74 -8.56 -8.43 -20.94
CA PHE A 74 -7.57 -8.85 -19.95
C PHE A 74 -6.26 -8.03 -19.99
N LEU A 75 -5.89 -7.47 -21.14
CA LEU A 75 -4.66 -6.66 -21.25
C LEU A 75 -4.69 -5.42 -20.32
N PRO A 76 -5.79 -4.64 -20.23
CA PRO A 76 -5.86 -3.53 -19.27
C PRO A 76 -5.74 -3.98 -17.80
N ILE A 77 -6.32 -5.14 -17.45
CA ILE A 77 -6.23 -5.72 -16.10
C ILE A 77 -4.78 -6.11 -15.81
N SER A 78 -4.14 -6.83 -16.75
CA SER A 78 -2.75 -7.26 -16.63
C SER A 78 -1.78 -6.08 -16.47
N ASN A 79 -1.97 -5.00 -17.24
CA ASN A 79 -1.16 -3.77 -17.10
C ASN A 79 -1.37 -3.11 -15.73
N SER A 80 -2.60 -3.11 -15.22
CA SER A 80 -2.91 -2.56 -13.90
C SER A 80 -2.27 -3.40 -12.78
N LEU A 81 -2.32 -4.73 -12.88
CA LEU A 81 -1.63 -5.64 -11.97
C LEU A 81 -0.12 -5.41 -12.00
N GLN A 82 0.49 -5.28 -13.19
CA GLN A 82 1.91 -5.01 -13.32
C GLN A 82 2.29 -3.71 -12.60
N LYS A 83 1.51 -2.63 -12.80
CA LYS A 83 1.78 -1.36 -12.13
C LYS A 83 1.66 -1.45 -10.61
N LEU A 84 0.64 -2.16 -10.12
CA LEU A 84 0.37 -2.31 -8.69
C LEU A 84 1.35 -3.23 -7.97
N LEU A 85 1.88 -4.25 -8.66
CA LEU A 85 2.66 -5.33 -8.04
C LEU A 85 4.16 -5.24 -8.35
N SER A 86 4.58 -4.58 -9.43
CA SER A 86 5.99 -4.50 -9.82
C SER A 86 6.78 -3.63 -8.84
N GLU A 87 7.95 -4.13 -8.43
CA GLU A 87 8.93 -3.38 -7.63
C GLU A 87 9.37 -2.07 -8.31
N ALA A 88 9.51 -2.08 -9.64
CA ALA A 88 9.90 -0.92 -10.43
C ALA A 88 8.82 0.16 -10.53
N GLU A 89 7.58 -0.15 -10.09
CA GLU A 89 6.43 0.73 -10.12
C GLU A 89 5.94 0.99 -8.69
N MET A 90 4.74 0.53 -8.33
CA MET A 90 4.13 0.80 -7.02
C MET A 90 4.40 -0.30 -5.99
N GLY A 91 4.77 -1.50 -6.42
CA GLY A 91 4.75 -2.70 -5.58
C GLY A 91 5.67 -2.63 -4.37
N GLU A 92 6.85 -2.04 -4.52
CA GLU A 92 7.77 -1.80 -3.41
C GLU A 92 7.67 -0.37 -2.88
N LEU A 93 7.48 0.65 -3.73
CA LEU A 93 7.45 2.04 -3.26
C LEU A 93 6.31 2.32 -2.27
N PHE A 94 5.12 1.78 -2.54
CA PHE A 94 3.95 1.93 -1.67
C PHE A 94 3.99 0.89 -0.55
N LYS A 95 3.58 1.31 0.64
CA LYS A 95 3.52 0.47 1.84
C LYS A 95 2.09 0.37 2.35
N VAL A 96 1.82 -0.71 3.07
CA VAL A 96 0.61 -0.89 3.86
C VAL A 96 1.02 -0.95 5.32
N PHE A 97 0.42 -0.07 6.12
CA PHE A 97 0.62 0.00 7.55
C PHE A 97 -0.72 -0.20 8.24
N ALA A 98 -0.74 -1.09 9.24
CA ALA A 98 -1.92 -1.36 10.06
C ALA A 98 -1.52 -1.44 11.52
N PHE A 99 -2.43 -1.04 12.41
CA PHE A 99 -2.31 -1.28 13.84
C PHE A 99 -3.68 -1.63 14.39
N SER A 100 -3.70 -2.35 15.51
CA SER A 100 -4.93 -2.82 16.14
C SER A 100 -5.03 -2.32 17.57
N LYS A 101 -6.27 -2.16 18.04
CA LYS A 101 -6.55 -1.96 19.45
C LYS A 101 -7.83 -2.68 19.78
N LYS A 102 -7.77 -3.59 20.74
CA LYS A 102 -8.85 -4.49 21.16
C LYS A 102 -9.42 -5.28 19.98
N LEU A 103 -8.57 -5.81 19.10
CA LEU A 103 -9.04 -6.59 17.95
C LEU A 103 -9.83 -7.82 18.41
N SER A 104 -9.38 -8.48 19.48
CA SER A 104 -10.05 -9.63 20.07
C SER A 104 -11.46 -9.36 20.59
N ASP A 105 -11.81 -8.10 20.89
CA ASP A 105 -13.18 -7.73 21.27
C ASP A 105 -14.14 -7.79 20.06
N VAL A 106 -13.62 -7.67 18.84
CA VAL A 106 -14.40 -7.67 17.59
C VAL A 106 -14.26 -9.00 16.83
N LEU A 107 -13.04 -9.52 16.76
CA LEU A 107 -12.67 -10.78 16.14
C LEU A 107 -11.92 -11.63 17.17
N PRO A 108 -12.64 -12.40 18.00
CA PRO A 108 -12.03 -13.29 18.99
C PRO A 108 -11.02 -14.23 18.33
N ASP A 109 -9.91 -14.49 19.02
CA ASP A 109 -8.84 -15.40 18.58
C ASP A 109 -8.11 -15.00 17.29
N HIS A 110 -8.23 -13.74 16.84
CA HIS A 110 -7.48 -13.22 15.69
C HIS A 110 -6.50 -12.12 16.11
N VAL A 111 -5.32 -12.14 15.52
CA VAL A 111 -4.36 -11.02 15.49
C VAL A 111 -4.35 -10.38 14.10
N LEU A 112 -3.68 -9.23 13.95
CA LEU A 112 -3.57 -8.58 12.63
C LEU A 112 -3.04 -9.52 11.54
N GLU A 113 -2.06 -10.35 11.87
CA GLU A 113 -1.41 -11.26 10.92
C GLU A 113 -2.32 -12.41 10.45
N ASP A 114 -3.51 -12.58 11.02
CA ASP A 114 -4.51 -13.54 10.51
C ASP A 114 -5.38 -12.94 9.39
N LEU A 115 -5.40 -11.61 9.27
CA LEU A 115 -6.27 -10.89 8.35
C LEU A 115 -5.75 -10.94 6.90
N PRO A 116 -6.63 -11.07 5.89
CA PRO A 116 -6.22 -11.03 4.49
C PRO A 116 -5.40 -9.78 4.16
N GLY A 117 -4.26 -9.98 3.49
CA GLY A 117 -3.31 -8.93 3.15
C GLY A 117 -2.19 -8.74 4.18
N LEU A 118 -2.36 -9.21 5.42
CA LEU A 118 -1.43 -8.99 6.52
C LEU A 118 -0.74 -10.27 7.00
N ARG A 119 -0.96 -11.42 6.33
CA ARG A 119 -0.34 -12.72 6.72
C ARG A 119 1.10 -12.86 6.26
N GLY A 120 1.57 -11.93 5.42
CA GLY A 120 2.94 -11.88 4.95
C GLY A 120 3.92 -11.46 6.05
N ARG A 121 5.20 -11.42 5.70
CA ARG A 121 6.26 -10.94 6.59
C ARG A 121 6.02 -9.49 7.04
N ASN A 122 5.90 -9.27 8.34
CA ASN A 122 5.99 -7.95 8.95
C ASN A 122 7.41 -7.38 8.77
N ARG A 123 7.51 -6.16 8.23
CA ARG A 123 8.77 -5.49 7.86
C ARG A 123 9.16 -4.35 8.80
N LEU A 124 8.46 -4.19 9.93
CA LEU A 124 8.91 -3.32 11.03
C LEU A 124 10.08 -3.95 11.80
#